data_AF-A0A662PTN0-F1
#
_entry.id   AF-A0A662PTN0-F1
#
_cell.length_a   1.000
_cell.length_b   1.000
_cell.length_c   1.000
_cell.angle_alpha   90.00
_cell.angle_beta   90.00
_cell.angle_gamma   90.00
#
_symmetry.space_group_name_H-M   'P 1'
#
loop_
_entity.id
_entity.type
_entity.pdbx_description
1 polymer ?
#
loop_
_entity_poly.entity_id
_entity_poly.type
_entity_poly.pdbx_seq_one_letter_code
_entity_poly.pdbx_strand_id
1 'polypeptide(L)' 'MGTVISVRVPEELKREMDRLRGEVNWSEEIREFIKRKIEEYRKKEVVDELVEYIKTLPEAPKGVAQELVRESRDSC' A
#
# COMPACT_ATOMS: atom_id res chain seq x y z
N MET A 1 0.41 -1.63 -25.92
CA MET A 1 1.13 -0.36 -26.21
C MET A 1 1.88 0.03 -24.95
N GLY A 2 3.20 0.13 -25.00
CA GLY A 2 4.02 0.50 -23.84
C GLY A 2 4.48 1.95 -23.93
N THR A 3 4.49 2.67 -22.81
CA THR A 3 5.06 4.02 -22.69
C THR A 3 6.46 3.91 -22.12
N VAL A 4 7.43 4.58 -22.74
CA VAL A 4 8.83 4.60 -22.26
C VAL A 4 8.99 5.71 -21.22
N ILE A 5 9.56 5.36 -20.07
CA ILE A 5 9.89 6.30 -19.00
C ILE A 5 11.41 6.40 -18.92
N SER A 6 11.95 7.63 -18.99
CA SER A 6 13.38 7.88 -18.77
C SER A 6 13.58 8.47 -17.38
N VAL A 7 14.37 7.80 -16.55
CA VAL A 7 14.66 8.23 -15.16
C VAL A 7 16.13 8.58 -15.07
N ARG A 8 16.44 9.78 -14.57
CA ARG A 8 17.80 10.19 -14.29
C ARG A 8 18.25 9.60 -12.96
N VAL A 9 19.29 8.79 -13.01
CA VAL A 9 19.90 8.17 -11.82
C VAL A 9 21.33 8.67 -11.63
N PRO A 10 21.83 8.75 -10.39
CA PRO A 10 23.24 9.03 -10.10
C PRO A 10 24.16 8.02 -10.79
N GLU A 11 25.36 8.44 -11.16
CA GLU A 11 26.28 7.60 -11.91
C GLU A 11 26.78 6.39 -11.10
N GLU A 12 26.96 6.56 -9.79
CA GLU A 12 27.30 5.48 -8.86
C GLU A 12 26.23 4.38 -8.84
N LEU A 13 24.95 4.77 -8.80
CA LEU A 13 23.84 3.83 -8.83
C LEU A 13 23.81 3.04 -10.13
N LYS A 14 24.06 3.70 -11.27
CA LYS A 14 24.16 3.02 -12.56
C LYS A 14 25.31 2.01 -12.60
N ARG A 15 26.45 2.32 -11.99
CA ARG A 15 27.60 1.39 -11.91
C ARG A 15 27.27 0.14 -11.10
N GLU A 16 26.59 0.29 -9.97
CA GLU A 16 26.14 -0.85 -9.16
C GLU A 16 25.09 -1.68 -9.90
N MET A 17 24.15 -1.02 -10.60
CA MET A 17 23.18 -1.70 -11.46
C MET A 17 23.86 -2.49 -12.57
N ASP A 18 24.86 -1.91 -13.23
CA ASP A 18 25.59 -2.59 -14.30
C ASP A 18 26.43 -3.76 -13.78
N ARG A 19 27.00 -3.68 -12.57
CA ARG A 19 27.70 -4.80 -11.91
C ARG A 19 26.78 -6.00 -11.70
N LEU A 20 25.54 -5.74 -11.29
CA LEU A 20 24.54 -6.76 -10.96
C LEU A 20 23.66 -7.15 -12.15
N ARG A 21 23.85 -6.57 -13.33
CA ARG A 21 23.03 -6.82 -14.52
C ARG A 21 23.03 -8.30 -14.95
N GLY A 22 24.07 -9.06 -14.61
CA GLY A 22 24.15 -10.50 -14.89
C GLY A 22 23.26 -11.37 -14.00
N GLU A 23 22.82 -10.84 -12.85
CA GLU A 23 22.02 -11.57 -11.85
C GLU A 23 20.61 -10.99 -11.74
N VAL A 24 20.45 -9.69 -11.98
CA VAL A 24 19.20 -8.96 -11.76
C VAL A 24 18.64 -8.43 -13.07
N ASN A 25 17.39 -8.82 -13.37
CA ASN A 25 16.62 -8.23 -14.46
C ASN A 25 16.01 -6.89 -14.02
N TRP A 26 16.79 -5.82 -14.11
CA TRP A 26 16.37 -4.47 -13.71
C TRP A 26 15.06 -4.00 -14.35
N SER A 27 14.78 -4.41 -15.59
CA SER A 27 13.53 -4.01 -16.27
C SER A 27 12.29 -4.63 -15.62
N GLU A 28 12.43 -5.85 -15.10
CA GLU A 28 11.37 -6.55 -14.39
C GLU A 28 11.24 -6.03 -12.96
N GLU A 29 12.37 -5.95 -12.25
CA GLU A 29 12.43 -5.46 -10.87
C GLU A 29 11.84 -4.04 -10.73
N ILE A 30 12.18 -3.12 -11.64
CA ILE A 30 11.64 -1.75 -11.61
C ILE A 30 10.14 -1.75 -11.89
N ARG A 31 9.64 -2.59 -12.80
CA ARG A 31 8.20 -2.68 -13.10
C ARG A 31 7.42 -3.23 -11.91
N GLU A 32 7.93 -4.27 -11.26
CA GLU A 32 7.32 -4.83 -10.06
C GLU A 32 7.37 -3.85 -8.89
N PHE A 33 8.49 -3.17 -8.70
CA PHE A 33 8.65 -2.16 -7.66
C PHE A 33 7.62 -1.04 -7.83
N ILE A 34 7.47 -0.51 -9.04
CA ILE A 34 6.47 0.53 -9.33
C ILE A 34 5.05 0.00 -9.06
N LYS A 35 4.72 -1.21 -9.52
CA LYS A 35 3.40 -1.82 -9.28
C LYS A 35 3.10 -1.99 -7.79
N ARG A 36 4.06 -2.54 -7.03
CA ARG A 36 3.96 -2.72 -5.58
C ARG A 36 3.81 -1.39 -4.86
N LYS A 37 4.58 -0.37 -5.26
CA LYS A 37 4.47 0.97 -4.68
C LYS A 37 3.11 1.61 -4.95
N ILE A 38 2.59 1.51 -6.17
CA ILE A 38 1.24 1.99 -6.50
C ILE A 38 0.20 1.29 -5.63
N GLU A 39 0.30 -0.04 -5.46
CA GLU A 39 -0.63 -0.79 -4.63
C GLU A 39 -0.54 -0.41 -3.14
N GLU A 40 0.68 -0.18 -2.63
CA GLU A 40 0.91 0.29 -1.26
C GLU A 40 0.22 1.65 -1.01
N TYR A 41 0.42 2.61 -1.92
CA TYR A 41 -0.21 3.93 -1.81
C TYR A 41 -1.72 3.86 -1.98
N ARG A 42 -2.22 3.06 -2.93
CA ARG A 42 -3.66 2.85 -3.10
C ARG A 42 -4.31 2.24 -1.86
N LYS A 43 -3.64 1.30 -1.19
CA LYS A 43 -4.11 0.74 0.09
C LYS A 43 -4.14 1.80 1.19
N LYS A 44 -3.13 2.67 1.26
CA LYS A 44 -3.12 3.79 2.21
C LYS A 44 -4.26 4.77 1.94
N GLU A 45 -4.44 5.21 0.70
CA GLU A 45 -5.53 6.11 0.32
C GLU A 45 -6.90 5.52 0.65
N VAL A 46 -7.14 4.24 0.37
CA VAL A 46 -8.42 3.58 0.70
C VAL A 46 -8.65 3.52 2.21
N VAL A 47 -7.62 3.24 3.00
CA VAL A 47 -7.73 3.23 4.47
C VAL A 47 -7.98 4.64 4.99
N ASP A 48 -7.27 5.64 4.48
CA ASP A 48 -7.42 7.03 4.89
C ASP A 48 -8.80 7.57 4.51
N GLU A 49 -9.30 7.26 3.31
CA GLU A 49 -10.67 7.60 2.87
C GLU A 49 -11.74 6.92 3.73
N LEU A 50 -11.54 5.64 4.08
CA LEU A 50 -12.45 4.91 4.97
C LEU A 50 -12.44 5.51 6.39
N VAL A 51 -11.28 5.90 6.91
CA VAL A 51 -11.15 6.55 8.22
C VAL A 51 -11.84 7.90 8.22
N GLU A 52 -11.65 8.71 7.18
CA GLU A 52 -12.36 9.98 7.03
C GLU A 52 -13.87 9.77 6.93
N TYR A 53 -14.34 8.79 6.15
CA TYR A 53 -15.75 8.44 6.09
C TYR A 53 -16.30 8.02 7.47
N ILE A 54 -15.59 7.17 8.22
CA ILE A 54 -16.01 6.76 9.58
C ILE A 54 -16.10 7.97 10.52
N LYS A 55 -15.17 8.94 10.42
CA LYS A 55 -15.23 10.16 11.22
C LYS A 55 -16.45 11.02 10.91
N THR A 56 -17.01 10.93 9.70
CA THR A 56 -18.25 11.65 9.34
C THR A 56 -19.51 10.98 9.88
N LEU A 57 -19.44 9.72 10.32
CA LEU A 57 -20.58 9.01 10.88
C LEU A 57 -20.90 9.50 12.30
N PRO A 58 -22.18 9.53 12.70
CA PRO A 58 -22.57 9.89 14.06
C PRO A 58 -22.00 8.91 15.07
N GLU A 59 -21.63 9.43 16.25
CA GLU A 59 -21.13 8.60 17.35
C GLU A 59 -22.15 7.53 17.73
N ALA A 60 -21.67 6.30 17.91
CA ALA A 60 -22.51 5.21 18.36
C ALA A 60 -23.05 5.49 19.78
N PRO A 61 -24.30 5.11 20.08
CA PRO A 61 -24.86 5.25 21.41
C PRO A 61 -23.99 4.60 22.49
N LYS A 62 -23.94 5.23 23.67
CA LYS A 62 -23.19 4.69 24.81
C LYS A 62 -23.73 3.29 25.16
N GLY A 63 -22.81 2.34 25.30
CA GLY A 63 -23.12 0.95 25.70
C GLY A 63 -23.16 -0.05 24.55
N VAL A 64 -23.24 0.40 23.28
CA VAL A 64 -23.29 -0.51 22.10
C VAL A 64 -22.08 -1.44 22.04
N ALA A 65 -20.88 -0.95 22.31
CA ALA A 65 -19.67 -1.79 22.33
C ALA A 65 -19.72 -2.85 23.46
N GLN A 66 -20.34 -2.54 24.60
CA GLN A 66 -20.46 -3.49 25.73
C GLN A 66 -21.52 -4.56 25.45
N GLU A 67 -22.61 -4.20 24.77
CA GLU A 67 -23.64 -5.14 24.31
C GLU A 67 -23.05 -6.13 23.30
N LEU A 68 -22.40 -5.63 22.25
CA LEU A 68 -21.81 -6.47 21.19
C LEU A 68 -20.77 -7.47 21.74
N VAL A 69 -19.96 -7.03 22.70
CA VAL A 69 -18.97 -7.90 23.36
C VAL A 69 -19.64 -8.94 24.27
N ARG A 70 -20.76 -8.60 24.92
CA ARG A 70 -21.54 -9.58 25.71
C ARG A 70 -22.22 -10.60 24.82
N GLU A 71 -22.91 -10.16 23.77
CA GLU A 71 -23.59 -11.05 22.83
C GLU A 71 -22.62 -12.03 22.15
N SER A 72 -21.44 -11.57 21.71
CA SER A 72 -20.41 -12.45 21.14
C SER A 72 -19.85 -13.47 22.15
N ARG A 73 -19.80 -13.12 23.44
CA ARG A 73 -19.34 -14.04 24.50
C ARG A 73 -20.40 -15.07 24.86
N ASP A 74 -21.66 -14.67 24.93
CA ASP A 74 -22.77 -15.52 25.32
C ASP A 74 -23.24 -16.45 24.17
N SER A 75 -22.73 -16.24 22.95
CA SER A 75 -22.99 -17.06 21.76
C SER A 75 -21.99 -18.22 21.55
N CYS A 76 -21.11 -18.49 22.52
CA CYS A 76 -20.11 -19.56 22.49
C CYS A 76 -20.46 -20.72 23.44
#